data_AF-A0A6B3F686-F1
#
_entry.id   AF-A0A6B3F686-F1
#
_cell.length_a   1.000
_cell.length_b   1.000
_cell.length_c   1.000
_cell.angle_alpha   90.00
_cell.angle_beta   90.00
_cell.angle_gamma   90.00
#
_symmetry.space_group_name_H-M   'P 1'
#
loop_
_entity.id
_entity.type
_entity.pdbx_description
1 polymer ?
#
loop_
_entity_poly.entity_id
_entity_poly.type
_entity_poly.pdbx_seq_one_letter_code
_entity_poly.pdbx_strand_id
1 'polypeptide(L)'
;DVVVVSAGYRLGALGYLLLDGVSEGNLGLWDQVEALRWVRDHIARFGGDPGNVTLFGQSAGALSIRLLMDVPEARVLFRRA
;
A
#
# COMPACT_ATOMS: atom_id res chain seq x y z
N ASP A 1 -15.10 -5.18 -16.56
CA ASP A 1 -13.65 -5.37 -16.48
C ASP A 1 -12.99 -4.48 -15.46
N VAL A 2 -11.91 -4.99 -14.88
CA VAL A 2 -11.05 -4.30 -13.90
C VAL A 2 -9.60 -4.72 -14.12
N VAL A 3 -8.65 -3.84 -13.75
CA VAL A 3 -7.23 -4.20 -13.63
C VAL A 3 -6.98 -4.63 -12.19
N VAL A 4 -6.45 -5.83 -11.99
CA VAL A 4 -6.06 -6.34 -10.67
C VAL A 4 -4.56 -6.20 -10.49
N VAL A 5 -4.15 -5.58 -9.38
CA VAL A 5 -2.73 -5.43 -9.01
C VAL A 5 -2.51 -6.14 -7.69
N SER A 6 -1.45 -6.95 -7.62
CA SER A 6 -0.90 -7.48 -6.38
C SER A 6 0.56 -7.04 -6.24
N ALA A 7 0.98 -6.74 -5.01
CA ALA A 7 2.33 -6.28 -4.71
C ALA A 7 2.88 -7.03 -3.49
N GLY A 8 4.16 -7.40 -3.56
CA GLY A 8 4.89 -7.89 -2.39
C GLY A 8 5.29 -6.74 -1.48
N TYR A 9 5.37 -7.00 -0.18
CA TYR A 9 5.89 -6.08 0.84
C TYR A 9 6.70 -6.86 1.87
N ARG A 10 7.61 -6.20 2.59
CA ARG A 10 8.45 -6.84 3.61
C ARG A 10 7.60 -7.37 4.77
N LEU A 11 8.00 -8.53 5.29
CA LEU A 11 7.32 -9.25 6.37
C LEU A 11 8.21 -9.41 7.60
N GLY A 12 7.60 -9.78 8.73
CA GLY A 12 8.30 -10.08 9.98
C GLY A 12 9.19 -8.93 10.45
N ALA A 13 10.35 -9.24 11.04
CA ALA A 13 11.29 -8.24 11.52
C ALA A 13 11.78 -7.30 10.42
N LEU A 14 11.93 -7.79 9.18
CA LEU A 14 12.39 -6.96 8.05
C LEU A 14 11.35 -5.90 7.62
N GLY A 15 10.07 -6.13 7.91
CA GLY A 15 8.99 -5.19 7.61
C GLY A 15 8.55 -4.33 8.79
N TYR A 16 8.69 -4.82 10.02
CA TYR A 16 7.97 -4.23 11.16
C TYR A 16 8.80 -4.11 12.44
N LEU A 17 10.11 -4.38 12.42
CA LEU A 17 10.96 -4.14 13.59
C LEU A 17 11.02 -2.64 13.89
N LEU A 18 10.63 -2.24 15.10
CA LEU A 18 10.87 -0.92 15.67
C LEU A 18 11.99 -1.06 16.71
N LEU A 19 13.15 -0.45 16.44
CA LEU A 19 14.32 -0.49 17.31
C LEU A 19 15.17 0.76 17.07
N ASP A 20 15.38 1.54 18.13
CA ASP A 20 16.13 2.80 18.08
C ASP A 20 17.54 2.60 17.50
N GLY A 21 17.95 3.52 16.62
CA GLY A 21 19.20 3.45 15.87
C GLY A 21 19.30 2.33 14.81
N VAL A 22 18.24 1.52 14.62
CA VAL A 22 18.22 0.40 13.66
C VAL A 22 17.07 0.51 12.67
N SER A 23 15.84 0.76 13.14
CA SER A 23 14.65 0.83 12.30
C SER A 23 13.53 1.61 12.97
N GLU A 24 12.92 2.53 12.22
CA GLU A 24 11.73 3.32 12.59
C GLU A 24 10.42 2.51 12.53
N GLY A 25 10.49 1.22 12.16
CA GLY A 25 9.33 0.35 12.02
C GLY A 25 8.50 0.61 10.76
N ASN A 26 7.46 -0.21 10.57
CA ASN A 26 6.46 -0.07 9.51
C ASN A 26 6.99 0.00 8.07
N LEU A 27 8.21 -0.50 7.82
CA LEU A 27 8.79 -0.60 6.49
C LEU A 27 7.91 -1.39 5.51
N GLY A 28 7.24 -2.44 5.97
CA GLY A 28 6.27 -3.20 5.19
C GLY A 28 5.01 -2.41 4.83
N LEU A 29 4.60 -1.45 5.67
CA LEU A 29 3.50 -0.52 5.34
C LEU A 29 3.98 0.50 4.30
N TRP A 30 5.20 1.03 4.44
CA TRP A 30 5.80 1.96 3.47
C TRP A 30 6.04 1.32 2.11
N ASP A 31 6.36 0.04 2.04
CA ASP A 31 6.40 -0.72 0.78
C ASP A 31 5.04 -0.68 0.07
N GLN A 32 3.95 -0.81 0.82
CA GLN A 32 2.59 -0.72 0.26
C GLN A 32 2.26 0.71 -0.19
N VAL A 33 2.70 1.75 0.53
CA VAL A 33 2.58 3.14 0.07
C VAL A 33 3.31 3.34 -1.26
N GLU A 34 4.51 2.79 -1.39
CA GLU A 34 5.28 2.89 -2.64
C GLU A 34 4.62 2.09 -3.78
N ALA A 35 4.04 0.93 -3.50
CA ALA A 35 3.23 0.20 -4.46
C ALA A 35 2.01 1.03 -4.94
N LEU A 36 1.35 1.77 -4.05
CA LEU A 36 0.26 2.67 -4.42
C LEU A 36 0.72 3.85 -5.29
N ARG A 37 1.90 4.40 -5.02
CA ARG A 37 2.50 5.44 -5.88
C ARG A 37 2.81 4.90 -7.26
N TRP A 38 3.35 3.68 -7.35
CA TRP A 38 3.57 2.99 -8.61
C TRP A 38 2.25 2.81 -9.38
N VAL A 39 1.18 2.39 -8.70
CA VAL A 39 -0.16 2.26 -9.32
C VAL A 39 -0.62 3.61 -9.85
N ARG A 40 -0.58 4.69 -9.05
CA ARG A 40 -0.95 6.03 -9.48
C ARG A 40 -0.19 6.47 -10.74
N ASP A 41 1.11 6.20 -10.81
CA ASP A 41 1.99 6.72 -11.87
C ASP A 41 1.97 5.85 -13.15
N HIS A 42 1.51 4.60 -13.06
CA HIS A 42 1.68 3.64 -14.15
C HIS A 42 0.42 2.88 -14.58
N ILE A 43 -0.63 2.79 -13.76
CA ILE A 43 -1.76 1.91 -14.05
C ILE A 43 -2.52 2.28 -15.33
N ALA A 44 -2.48 3.55 -15.74
CA ALA A 44 -3.05 4.02 -17.00
C ALA A 44 -2.48 3.29 -18.23
N ARG A 45 -1.21 2.86 -18.19
CA ARG A 45 -0.57 2.09 -19.27
C ARG A 45 -1.09 0.66 -19.38
N PHE A 46 -1.74 0.17 -18.34
CA PHE A 46 -2.38 -1.15 -18.28
C PHE A 46 -3.91 -1.07 -18.44
N GLY A 47 -4.44 0.11 -18.79
CA GLY A 47 -5.87 0.34 -18.98
C GLY A 47 -6.65 0.62 -17.69
N GLY A 48 -5.97 0.88 -16.56
CA GLY A 48 -6.63 1.29 -15.32
C GLY A 48 -6.80 2.80 -15.20
N ASP A 49 -7.68 3.23 -14.28
CA ASP A 49 -7.88 4.65 -13.94
C ASP A 49 -7.18 4.95 -12.60
N PRO A 50 -6.11 5.78 -12.57
CA PRO A 50 -5.43 6.13 -11.33
C PRO A 50 -6.31 6.92 -10.35
N GLY A 51 -7.39 7.57 -10.82
CA GLY A 51 -8.38 8.25 -9.98
C GLY A 51 -9.45 7.33 -9.40
N ASN A 52 -9.44 6.03 -9.73
CA ASN A 52 -10.47 5.07 -9.35
C ASN A 52 -9.90 3.76 -8.79
N VAL A 53 -8.91 3.87 -7.90
CA VAL A 53 -8.28 2.72 -7.22
C VAL A 53 -9.12 2.30 -6.00
N THR A 54 -9.36 0.99 -5.86
CA THR A 54 -9.99 0.36 -4.69
C THR A 54 -9.01 -0.60 -4.04
N LEU A 55 -8.75 -0.44 -2.75
CA LEU A 55 -7.96 -1.40 -1.97
C LEU A 55 -8.86 -2.53 -1.50
N PHE A 56 -8.35 -3.77 -1.50
CA PHE A 56 -9.03 -4.92 -0.93
C PHE A 56 -8.00 -5.91 -0.40
N GLY A 57 -8.31 -6.56 0.72
CA GLY A 57 -7.39 -7.44 1.42
C GLY A 57 -8.06 -8.15 2.58
N GLN A 58 -7.42 -9.20 3.09
CA GLN A 58 -7.93 -10.05 4.17
C GLN A 58 -6.91 -10.16 5.30
N SER A 59 -7.38 -10.32 6.54
CA SER A 59 -6.53 -10.47 7.73
C SER A 59 -5.53 -9.31 7.86
N ALA A 60 -4.22 -9.59 7.89
CA ALA A 60 -3.16 -8.58 7.93
C ALA A 60 -3.24 -7.58 6.76
N GLY A 61 -3.75 -7.99 5.60
CA GLY A 61 -4.02 -7.09 4.47
C GLY A 61 -5.16 -6.10 4.76
N ALA A 62 -6.24 -6.55 5.40
CA ALA A 62 -7.33 -5.66 5.82
C ALA A 62 -6.85 -4.66 6.89
N LEU A 63 -6.01 -5.12 7.83
CA LEU A 63 -5.37 -4.23 8.80
C LEU A 63 -4.45 -3.21 8.12
N SER A 64 -3.67 -3.63 7.12
CA SER A 64 -2.82 -2.71 6.35
C SER A 64 -3.67 -1.66 5.64
N ILE A 65 -4.80 -2.04 5.02
CA ILE A 65 -5.74 -1.09 4.40
C ILE A 65 -6.28 -0.10 5.43
N ARG A 66 -6.67 -0.58 6.63
CA ARG A 66 -7.11 0.30 7.72
C ARG A 66 -6.05 1.33 8.09
N LEU A 67 -4.79 0.93 8.16
CA LEU A 67 -3.66 1.82 8.45
C LEU A 67 -3.38 2.78 7.30
N LEU A 68 -3.44 2.32 6.05
CA LEU A 68 -3.27 3.18 4.86
C LEU A 68 -4.37 4.24 4.73
N MET A 69 -5.56 4.01 5.29
CA MET A 69 -6.59 5.04 5.42
C MET A 69 -6.21 6.16 6.41
N ASP A 70 -5.37 5.87 7.40
CA ASP A 70 -4.91 6.84 8.40
C ASP A 70 -3.58 7.51 8.04
N VAL A 71 -2.79 6.94 7.11
CA VAL A 71 -1.53 7.52 6.62
C VAL A 71 -1.83 8.63 5.59
N PRO A 72 -1.52 9.91 5.86
CA PRO A 72 -1.85 11.02 4.96
C PRO A 72 -1.29 10.85 3.54
N GLU A 73 -0.06 10.33 3.43
CA GLU A 73 0.64 10.09 2.16
C GLU A 73 -0.02 9.00 1.31
N ALA A 74 -0.70 8.04 1.96
CA ALA A 74 -1.37 6.93 1.30
C ALA A 74 -2.82 7.27 0.95
N ARG A 75 -3.51 8.02 1.82
CA ARG A 75 -4.95 8.30 1.72
C ARG A 75 -5.37 8.93 0.40
N VAL A 76 -4.48 9.71 -0.21
CA VAL A 76 -4.71 10.39 -1.50
C VAL A 76 -4.47 9.51 -2.72
N LEU A 77 -3.93 8.30 -2.54
CA LEU A 77 -3.54 7.38 -3.63
C LEU A 77 -4.64 6.40 -4.02
N PHE A 78 -5.74 6.36 -3.28
CA PHE A 78 -6.88 5.48 -3.58
C PHE A 78 -8.21 6.16 -3.28
N ARG A 79 -9.25 5.67 -3.96
CA ARG A 79 -10.61 6.22 -3.85
C ARG A 79 -11.46 5.46 -2.85
N ARG A 80 -11.28 4.14 -2.76
CA ARG A 80 -12.06 3.24 -1.90
C ARG A 80 -11.16 2.21 -1.21
N ALA A 81 -11.63 1.72 -0.08
CA ALA A 81 -11.02 0.70 0.76
C ALA A 81 -12.12 -0.14 1.40
#